data_AF-A0A8A1V0Z6-F1
#
_entry.id   AF-A0A8A1V0Z6-F1
#
_cell.length_a   1.000
_cell.length_b   1.000
_cell.length_c   1.000
_cell.angle_alpha   90.00
_cell.angle_beta   90.00
_cell.angle_gamma   90.00
#
_symmetry.space_group_name_H-M   'P 1'
#
loop_
_entity.id
_entity.type
_entity.pdbx_description
1 polymer ?
#
loop_
_entity_poly.entity_id
_entity_poly.type
_entity_poly.pdbx_seq_one_letter_code
_entity_poly.pdbx_strand_id
1 'polypeptide(L)'
;MLAAGAGGSALAVPPPDAAHPVPRATAAQSAAHQPADARLTGSAKLRRADGDDVRFSFDARFRQDEMPDKARGTFAFRHVGKTTSGWAKGRIDCLVTGGKVAVASGIVTATDVAGLKGKRVGFSVHDRGPGRADRLGYSWASTNDPTATKDLPKCVSSAPFETVERGDFTVVPWEVPGN
;
A
#
# COMPACT_ATOMS: atom_id res chain seq x y z
N MET A 1 -79.64 -17.42 -54.29
CA MET A 1 -78.59 -17.94 -55.19
C MET A 1 -77.25 -17.76 -54.48
N LEU A 2 -76.38 -18.79 -54.55
CA LEU A 2 -74.93 -18.92 -54.25
C LEU A 2 -74.16 -17.67 -53.76
N ALA A 3 -73.11 -17.72 -52.94
CA ALA A 3 -72.37 -18.75 -52.19
C ALA A 3 -71.20 -18.03 -51.45
N ALA A 4 -70.55 -18.78 -50.54
CA ALA A 4 -69.15 -18.69 -50.13
C ALA A 4 -68.69 -17.52 -49.22
N GLY A 5 -67.96 -17.90 -48.15
CA GLY A 5 -67.41 -17.04 -47.12
C GLY A 5 -65.89 -16.92 -47.12
N ALA A 6 -65.37 -16.28 -46.07
CA ALA A 6 -63.99 -16.30 -45.57
C ALA A 6 -64.09 -15.73 -44.13
N GLY A 7 -63.62 -16.39 -43.07
CA GLY A 7 -62.24 -16.83 -42.86
C GLY A 7 -61.54 -15.75 -42.03
N GLY A 8 -61.43 -15.97 -40.72
CA GLY A 8 -61.18 -14.94 -39.71
C GLY A 8 -59.73 -14.70 -39.29
N SER A 9 -59.64 -14.40 -37.98
CA SER A 9 -58.45 -14.30 -37.11
C SER A 9 -57.89 -12.89 -36.88
N ALA A 10 -58.14 -12.43 -35.66
CA ALA A 10 -57.68 -11.19 -35.07
C ALA A 10 -56.17 -11.21 -34.77
N LEU A 11 -55.60 -10.01 -34.75
CA LEU A 11 -54.19 -9.68 -34.60
C LEU A 11 -53.62 -10.17 -33.26
N ALA A 12 -52.52 -10.93 -33.31
CA ALA A 12 -51.69 -11.23 -32.15
C ALA A 12 -50.59 -10.16 -32.03
N VAL A 13 -50.51 -9.54 -30.85
CA VAL A 13 -49.45 -8.60 -30.46
C VAL A 13 -48.18 -9.39 -30.11
N PRO A 14 -46.99 -9.01 -30.58
CA PRO A 14 -45.74 -9.71 -30.22
C PRO A 14 -45.35 -9.43 -28.75
N PRO A 15 -44.74 -10.41 -28.05
CA PRO A 15 -44.23 -10.21 -26.69
C PRO A 15 -42.97 -9.32 -26.68
N PRO A 16 -42.65 -8.68 -25.54
CA PRO A 16 -41.49 -7.81 -25.42
C PRO A 16 -40.16 -8.57 -25.57
N ASP A 17 -39.20 -7.86 -26.20
CA ASP A 17 -37.85 -8.28 -26.54
C ASP A 17 -37.16 -9.16 -25.48
N ALA A 18 -36.61 -10.27 -25.96
CA ALA A 18 -35.66 -11.09 -25.23
C ALA A 18 -34.45 -10.23 -24.83
N ALA A 19 -34.32 -9.95 -23.53
CA ALA A 19 -33.17 -9.28 -22.97
C ALA A 19 -31.88 -10.02 -23.36
N HIS A 20 -31.01 -9.35 -24.11
CA HIS A 20 -29.66 -9.85 -24.40
C HIS A 20 -28.91 -10.01 -23.08
N PRO A 21 -28.27 -11.16 -22.81
CA PRO A 21 -27.46 -11.31 -21.60
C PRO A 21 -26.24 -10.39 -21.70
N VAL A 22 -26.24 -9.34 -20.88
CA VAL A 22 -25.07 -8.48 -20.68
C VAL A 22 -23.96 -9.36 -20.09
N PRO A 23 -22.76 -9.45 -20.69
CA PRO A 23 -21.68 -10.22 -20.11
C PRO A 23 -21.36 -9.62 -18.75
N ARG A 24 -21.52 -10.41 -17.68
CA ARG A 24 -21.02 -10.04 -16.35
C ARG A 24 -19.52 -9.78 -16.51
N ALA A 25 -19.12 -8.53 -16.35
CA ALA A 25 -17.74 -8.19 -16.11
C ALA A 25 -17.28 -9.04 -14.91
N THR A 26 -16.42 -10.03 -15.17
CA THR A 26 -15.65 -10.71 -14.13
C THR A 26 -14.86 -9.62 -13.45
N ALA A 27 -15.35 -9.17 -12.30
CA ALA A 27 -14.56 -8.40 -11.36
C ALA A 27 -13.24 -9.16 -11.22
N ALA A 28 -12.14 -8.54 -11.62
CA ALA A 28 -10.81 -9.08 -11.40
C ALA A 28 -10.77 -9.43 -9.91
N GLN A 29 -10.73 -10.73 -9.62
CA GLN A 29 -10.53 -11.21 -8.27
C GLN A 29 -9.19 -10.62 -7.85
N SER A 30 -9.22 -9.55 -7.07
CA SER A 30 -8.09 -9.16 -6.24
C SER A 30 -7.65 -10.45 -5.56
N ALA A 31 -6.52 -11.01 -6.00
CA ALA A 31 -6.06 -12.32 -5.55
C ALA A 31 -6.27 -12.41 -4.04
N ALA A 32 -7.15 -13.33 -3.62
CA ALA A 32 -7.54 -13.46 -2.23
C ALA A 32 -6.26 -13.64 -1.42
N HIS A 33 -6.00 -12.65 -0.56
CA HIS A 33 -4.78 -12.55 0.21
C HIS A 33 -4.65 -13.75 1.14
N GLN A 34 -3.57 -14.51 1.01
CA GLN A 34 -3.31 -15.62 1.91
C GLN A 34 -2.94 -15.06 3.29
N PRO A 35 -3.51 -15.58 4.39
CA PRO A 35 -3.25 -15.09 5.75
C PRO A 35 -1.77 -15.06 6.16
N ALA A 36 -0.91 -15.78 5.44
CA ALA A 36 0.52 -15.93 5.74
C ALA A 36 1.45 -14.99 4.94
N ASP A 37 0.91 -14.13 4.07
CA ASP A 37 1.69 -13.11 3.39
C ASP A 37 2.16 -12.04 4.40
N ALA A 38 3.46 -11.79 4.48
CA ALA A 38 4.00 -10.71 5.30
C ALA A 38 3.59 -9.34 4.75
N ARG A 39 3.28 -8.41 5.66
CA ARG A 39 2.80 -7.06 5.29
C ARG A 39 3.27 -5.97 6.23
N LEU A 40 3.36 -4.77 5.65
CA LEU A 40 3.39 -3.50 6.37
C LEU A 40 2.37 -2.57 5.70
N THR A 41 1.36 -2.16 6.45
CA THR A 41 0.32 -1.25 5.98
C THR A 41 0.05 -0.16 6.99
N GLY A 42 -0.46 0.98 6.54
CA GLY A 42 -0.99 2.01 7.44
C GLY A 42 -0.52 3.40 7.09
N SER A 43 -0.91 4.35 7.91
CA SER A 43 -0.55 5.76 7.76
C SER A 43 -0.57 6.44 9.11
N ALA A 44 0.48 7.20 9.40
CA ALA A 44 0.62 7.86 10.68
C ALA A 44 1.29 9.23 10.56
N LYS A 45 0.91 10.11 11.48
CA LYS A 45 1.60 11.37 11.79
C LYS A 45 2.55 11.12 12.95
N LEU A 46 3.78 11.58 12.84
CA LEU A 46 4.77 11.50 13.91
C LEU A 46 4.57 12.63 14.93
N ARG A 47 4.91 12.36 16.19
CA ARG A 47 4.99 13.37 17.25
C ARG A 47 6.24 14.21 17.03
N ARG A 48 6.05 15.52 16.95
CA ARG A 48 7.12 16.48 16.63
C ARG A 48 7.09 17.65 17.62
N ALA A 49 8.18 17.84 18.35
CA ALA A 49 8.28 18.89 19.37
C ALA A 49 8.41 20.30 18.77
N ASP A 50 8.97 20.39 17.56
CA ASP A 50 9.09 21.61 16.75
C ASP A 50 7.75 22.08 16.14
N GLY A 51 6.73 21.23 16.19
CA GLY A 51 5.40 21.48 15.64
C GLY A 51 5.25 21.06 14.18
N ASP A 52 6.26 20.42 13.59
CA ASP A 52 6.22 20.01 12.19
C ASP A 52 5.16 18.93 11.92
N ASP A 53 4.50 19.00 10.76
CA ASP A 53 3.59 17.94 10.30
C ASP A 53 4.36 16.95 9.44
N VAL A 54 4.74 15.83 10.07
CA VAL A 54 5.48 14.74 9.43
C VAL A 54 4.59 13.50 9.35
N ARG A 55 4.37 12.99 8.13
CA ARG A 55 3.50 11.84 7.87
C ARG A 55 4.19 10.80 7.02
N PHE A 56 3.87 9.54 7.30
CA PHE A 56 4.32 8.38 6.55
C PHE A 56 3.13 7.49 6.22
N SER A 57 3.16 6.84 5.06
CA SER A 57 2.23 5.79 4.68
C SER A 57 2.92 4.64 3.98
N PHE A 58 2.40 3.43 4.20
CA PHE A 58 2.92 2.20 3.63
C PHE A 58 1.77 1.32 3.14
N ASP A 59 2.00 0.66 2.02
CA ASP A 59 1.28 -0.52 1.59
C ASP A 59 2.28 -1.46 0.94
N ALA A 60 2.80 -2.40 1.73
CA ALA A 60 3.88 -3.29 1.36
C ALA A 60 3.53 -4.73 1.70
N ARG A 61 3.93 -5.65 0.84
CA ARG A 61 3.76 -7.08 1.06
C ARG A 61 4.81 -7.90 0.31
N PHE A 62 5.06 -9.12 0.73
CA PHE A 62 5.63 -10.22 -0.09
C PHE A 62 4.87 -11.52 0.20
N ARG A 63 4.89 -12.49 -0.71
CA ARG A 63 4.23 -13.80 -0.47
C ARG A 63 5.08 -14.65 0.47
N GLN A 64 4.44 -15.57 1.19
CA GLN A 64 5.16 -16.47 2.09
C GLN A 64 6.23 -17.33 1.37
N ASP A 65 6.01 -17.68 0.10
CA ASP A 65 6.92 -18.46 -0.76
C ASP A 65 7.94 -17.60 -1.52
N GLU A 66 7.95 -16.28 -1.29
CA GLU A 66 8.88 -15.34 -1.90
C GLU A 66 10.00 -14.94 -0.93
N MET A 67 11.14 -14.53 -1.49
CA MET A 67 12.19 -13.88 -0.71
C MET A 67 11.80 -12.42 -0.38
N PRO A 68 12.28 -11.85 0.74
CA PRO A 68 12.03 -10.45 1.12
C PRO A 68 12.31 -9.42 0.02
N ASP A 69 13.28 -9.69 -0.87
CA ASP A 69 13.67 -8.79 -1.97
C ASP A 69 12.67 -8.76 -3.14
N LYS A 70 11.65 -9.62 -3.12
CA LYS A 70 10.50 -9.65 -4.05
C LYS A 70 9.31 -8.85 -3.54
N ALA A 71 9.45 -8.20 -2.39
CA ALA A 71 8.40 -7.33 -1.86
C ALA A 71 7.97 -6.28 -2.88
N ARG A 72 6.67 -6.03 -2.86
CA ARG A 72 5.97 -5.12 -3.75
C ARG A 72 5.06 -4.23 -2.93
N GLY A 73 4.83 -3.02 -3.42
CA GLY A 73 4.05 -2.03 -2.70
C GLY A 73 4.53 -0.61 -2.91
N THR A 74 4.00 0.29 -2.11
CA THR A 74 4.32 1.71 -2.14
C THR A 74 4.61 2.25 -0.75
N PHE A 75 5.33 3.37 -0.73
CA PHE A 75 5.44 4.21 0.44
C PHE A 75 5.24 5.67 0.02
N ALA A 76 4.84 6.49 0.98
CA ALA A 76 4.92 7.94 0.86
C ALA A 76 5.35 8.56 2.18
N PHE A 77 6.02 9.70 2.10
CA PHE A 77 6.23 10.56 3.24
C PHE A 77 6.11 12.03 2.87
N ARG A 78 5.72 12.84 3.85
CA ARG A 78 5.62 14.29 3.72
C ARG A 78 6.09 14.93 5.02
N HIS A 79 6.86 15.99 4.87
CA HIS A 79 7.29 16.85 5.96
C HIS A 79 6.85 18.27 5.63
N VAL A 80 6.04 18.86 6.50
CA VAL A 80 5.77 20.30 6.48
C VAL A 80 6.33 20.91 7.74
N GLY A 81 7.46 21.59 7.59
CA GLY A 81 8.04 22.42 8.64
C GLY A 81 7.91 23.90 8.32
N LYS A 82 8.33 24.73 9.27
CA LYS A 82 8.31 26.21 9.14
C LYS A 82 9.31 26.73 8.11
N THR A 83 10.45 26.05 7.98
CA THR A 83 11.57 26.46 7.11
C THR A 83 11.71 25.57 5.89
N THR A 84 11.48 24.27 6.06
CA THR A 84 11.65 23.27 5.00
C THR A 84 10.39 22.41 4.91
N SER A 85 9.95 22.16 3.69
CA SER A 85 8.87 21.23 3.38
C SER A 85 9.25 20.38 2.18
N GLY A 86 8.73 19.16 2.12
CA GLY A 86 8.92 18.27 0.99
C GLY A 86 8.10 17.01 1.11
N TRP A 87 7.94 16.31 0.00
CA TRP A 87 7.27 15.02 -0.06
C TRP A 87 7.98 14.06 -0.99
N ALA A 88 7.79 12.77 -0.74
CA ALA A 88 8.21 11.72 -1.65
C ALA A 88 7.19 10.58 -1.67
N LYS A 89 7.10 9.93 -2.82
CA LYS A 89 6.42 8.66 -3.05
C LYS A 89 7.41 7.70 -3.66
N GLY A 90 7.25 6.42 -3.39
CA GLY A 90 8.12 5.42 -3.99
C GLY A 90 7.52 4.02 -4.00
N ARG A 91 8.30 3.11 -4.57
CA ARG A 91 7.98 1.69 -4.67
C ARG A 91 8.83 0.91 -3.68
N ILE A 92 8.21 -0.02 -2.99
CA ILE A 92 8.91 -0.96 -2.11
C ILE A 92 9.71 -1.95 -2.97
N ASP A 93 10.94 -2.23 -2.55
CA ASP A 93 11.83 -3.21 -3.19
C ASP A 93 12.43 -4.24 -2.22
N CYS A 94 12.14 -4.09 -0.93
CA CYS A 94 12.28 -5.13 0.08
C CYS A 94 11.35 -4.90 1.28
N LEU A 95 10.88 -5.98 1.89
CA LEU A 95 10.20 -6.01 3.19
C LEU A 95 10.66 -7.24 3.98
N VAL A 96 11.15 -7.04 5.20
CA VAL A 96 11.40 -8.09 6.19
C VAL A 96 10.52 -7.80 7.39
N THR A 97 9.77 -8.80 7.86
CA THR A 97 8.98 -8.68 9.10
C THR A 97 9.41 -9.77 10.09
N GLY A 98 9.40 -9.42 11.37
CA GLY A 98 9.74 -10.31 12.47
C GLY A 98 8.96 -9.91 13.72
N GLY A 99 8.05 -10.77 14.17
CA GLY A 99 7.05 -10.39 15.17
C GLY A 99 6.26 -9.16 14.74
N LYS A 100 6.25 -8.12 15.58
CA LYS A 100 5.57 -6.85 15.30
C LYS A 100 6.48 -5.76 14.74
N VAL A 101 7.66 -6.13 14.20
CA VAL A 101 8.62 -5.21 13.60
C VAL A 101 8.72 -5.46 12.11
N ALA A 102 8.77 -4.40 11.32
CA ALA A 102 9.04 -4.43 9.89
C ALA A 102 10.24 -3.56 9.56
N VAL A 103 11.10 -4.04 8.66
CA VAL A 103 12.11 -3.24 7.97
C VAL A 103 11.80 -3.28 6.49
N ALA A 104 11.62 -2.12 5.87
CA ALA A 104 11.33 -1.98 4.46
C ALA A 104 12.36 -1.07 3.80
N SER A 105 12.60 -1.30 2.51
CA SER A 105 13.31 -0.35 1.66
C SER A 105 12.54 -0.12 0.37
N GLY A 106 12.79 1.02 -0.25
CA GLY A 106 12.17 1.32 -1.54
C GLY A 106 12.85 2.44 -2.29
N ILE A 107 12.55 2.52 -3.58
CA ILE A 107 13.06 3.54 -4.49
C ILE A 107 12.06 4.68 -4.61
N VAL A 108 12.50 5.91 -4.40
CA VAL A 108 11.68 7.10 -4.61
C VAL A 108 11.40 7.26 -6.10
N THR A 109 10.12 7.33 -6.47
CA THR A 109 9.66 7.45 -7.87
C THR A 109 9.12 8.85 -8.19
N ALA A 110 8.65 9.59 -7.19
CA ALA A 110 8.16 10.96 -7.35
C ALA A 110 8.42 11.77 -6.07
N THR A 111 8.83 13.03 -6.22
CA THR A 111 9.19 13.93 -5.12
C THR A 111 9.36 15.35 -5.65
N ASP A 112 9.20 16.35 -4.78
CA ASP A 112 9.59 17.75 -5.01
C ASP A 112 10.99 18.09 -4.46
N VAL A 113 11.65 17.14 -3.78
CA VAL A 113 13.00 17.31 -3.22
C VAL A 113 14.05 17.01 -4.29
N ALA A 114 14.85 18.01 -4.62
CA ALA A 114 15.93 17.87 -5.60
C ALA A 114 16.91 16.75 -5.19
N GLY A 115 17.33 15.91 -6.15
CA GLY A 115 18.29 14.83 -5.93
C GLY A 115 17.74 13.57 -5.25
N LEU A 116 16.50 13.57 -4.78
CA LEU A 116 15.92 12.42 -4.08
C LEU A 116 15.27 11.37 -5.01
N LYS A 117 14.78 11.77 -6.20
CA LYS A 117 14.18 10.85 -7.17
C LYS A 117 15.20 9.78 -7.59
N GLY A 118 14.79 8.52 -7.56
CA GLY A 118 15.63 7.36 -7.89
C GLY A 118 16.51 6.86 -6.75
N LYS A 119 16.59 7.56 -5.62
CA LYS A 119 17.33 7.10 -4.44
C LYS A 119 16.56 6.02 -3.68
N ARG A 120 17.30 5.12 -3.03
CA ARG A 120 16.73 4.17 -2.07
C ARG A 120 16.67 4.79 -0.69
N VAL A 121 15.54 4.58 -0.03
CA VAL A 121 15.33 4.95 1.37
C VAL A 121 14.86 3.72 2.16
N GLY A 122 15.18 3.71 3.45
CA GLY A 122 14.84 2.64 4.38
C GLY A 122 13.87 3.12 5.44
N PHE A 123 13.01 2.22 5.91
CA PHE A 123 12.04 2.45 6.96
C PHE A 123 12.06 1.28 7.94
N SER A 124 11.91 1.58 9.22
CA SER A 124 11.61 0.58 10.24
C SER A 124 10.32 0.96 10.94
N VAL A 125 9.48 -0.02 11.24
CA VAL A 125 8.20 0.16 11.95
C VAL A 125 8.13 -0.86 13.06
N HIS A 126 7.68 -0.43 14.23
CA HIS A 126 7.28 -1.33 15.32
C HIS A 126 5.82 -1.04 15.64
N ASP A 127 4.96 -1.97 15.23
CA ASP A 127 3.54 -2.05 15.59
C ASP A 127 3.47 -2.42 17.08
N ARG A 128 3.14 -1.45 17.93
CA ARG A 128 3.14 -1.63 19.39
C ARG A 128 1.86 -2.26 19.89
N GLY A 129 0.90 -2.50 19.01
CA GLY A 129 -0.41 -3.03 19.28
C GLY A 129 -1.36 -2.00 19.90
N PRO A 130 -2.61 -2.43 20.16
CA PRO A 130 -3.68 -1.54 20.60
C PRO A 130 -3.34 -0.72 21.84
N GLY A 131 -3.71 0.56 21.83
CA GLY A 131 -3.52 1.47 22.96
C GLY A 131 -2.09 1.95 23.18
N ARG A 132 -1.15 1.60 22.30
CA ARG A 132 0.26 2.03 22.39
C ARG A 132 0.65 2.74 21.11
N ALA A 133 1.44 3.81 21.26
CA ALA A 133 1.91 4.55 20.11
C ALA A 133 2.99 3.76 19.37
N ASP A 134 2.73 3.49 18.09
CA ASP A 134 3.69 2.91 17.16
C ASP A 134 4.97 3.71 17.05
N ARG A 135 6.01 3.04 16.56
CA ARG A 135 7.33 3.63 16.39
C ARG A 135 7.77 3.51 14.94
N LEU A 136 8.46 4.54 14.45
CA LEU A 136 8.97 4.61 13.09
C LEU A 136 10.45 5.01 13.08
N GLY A 137 11.22 4.48 12.15
CA GLY A 137 12.59 4.87 11.87
C GLY A 137 12.80 5.03 10.37
N TYR A 138 13.80 5.80 10.01
CA TYR A 138 14.15 6.06 8.62
C TYR A 138 15.67 6.11 8.43
N SER A 139 16.16 5.66 7.26
CA SER A 139 17.59 5.44 7.01
C SER A 139 18.47 6.68 7.10
N TRP A 140 17.90 7.88 7.07
CA TRP A 140 18.63 9.16 7.10
C TRP A 140 18.62 9.84 8.48
N ALA A 141 18.32 9.10 9.55
CA ALA A 141 18.26 9.63 10.91
C ALA A 141 19.56 10.30 11.39
N SER A 142 20.73 9.86 10.89
CA SER A 142 22.03 10.43 11.27
C SER A 142 22.44 11.62 10.41
N THR A 143 21.85 11.80 9.23
CA THR A 143 22.22 12.87 8.28
C THR A 143 21.21 14.00 8.24
N ASN A 144 19.97 13.76 8.71
CA ASN A 144 18.83 14.66 8.56
C ASN A 144 18.50 15.01 7.09
N ASP A 145 19.03 14.24 6.14
CA ASP A 145 18.86 14.45 4.71
C ASP A 145 18.73 13.09 3.99
N PRO A 146 17.58 12.78 3.38
CA PRO A 146 17.36 11.53 2.67
C PRO A 146 18.18 11.41 1.37
N THR A 147 18.78 12.49 0.88
CA THR A 147 19.65 12.47 -0.31
C THR A 147 21.10 12.09 0.00
N ALA A 148 21.51 12.23 1.27
CA ALA A 148 22.89 12.06 1.71
C ALA A 148 23.33 10.58 1.78
N THR A 149 22.38 9.65 1.94
CA THR A 149 22.72 8.22 1.98
C THR A 149 23.01 7.72 0.56
N LYS A 150 24.28 7.40 0.31
CA LYS A 150 24.70 6.75 -0.92
C LYS A 150 24.50 5.23 -0.79
N ASP A 151 23.94 4.61 -1.83
CA ASP A 151 23.92 3.15 -1.99
C ASP A 151 23.35 2.36 -0.81
N LEU A 152 22.22 2.81 -0.25
CA LEU A 152 21.52 2.05 0.80
C LEU A 152 21.19 0.63 0.28
N PRO A 153 21.61 -0.44 0.99
CA PRO A 153 21.22 -1.80 0.64
C PRO A 153 19.71 -2.02 0.81
N LYS A 154 19.19 -3.06 0.16
CA LYS A 154 17.81 -3.50 0.42
C LYS A 154 17.65 -3.94 1.87
N CYS A 155 16.45 -3.76 2.42
CA CYS A 155 16.09 -4.22 3.75
C CYS A 155 16.90 -3.60 4.91
N VAL A 156 17.45 -2.39 4.73
CA VAL A 156 18.24 -1.68 5.75
C VAL A 156 17.56 -0.37 6.14
N SER A 157 17.51 -0.07 7.44
CA SER A 157 17.05 1.19 8.02
C SER A 157 17.64 1.42 9.41
N SER A 158 17.34 2.57 10.04
CA SER A 158 17.63 2.84 11.44
C SER A 158 16.71 2.06 12.39
N ALA A 159 16.98 2.11 13.69
CA ALA A 159 16.02 1.68 14.72
C ALA A 159 14.70 2.50 14.64
N PRO A 160 13.56 1.99 15.13
CA PRO A 160 12.30 2.75 15.18
C PRO A 160 12.28 3.72 16.37
N PHE A 161 12.80 4.93 16.16
CA PHE A 161 13.04 5.92 17.21
C PHE A 161 11.98 7.03 17.30
N GLU A 162 11.27 7.32 16.22
CA GLU A 162 10.16 8.28 16.21
C GLU A 162 8.94 7.67 16.88
N THR A 163 8.09 8.51 17.46
CA THR A 163 6.81 8.05 18.05
C THR A 163 5.65 8.58 17.24
N VAL A 164 4.67 7.72 16.96
CA VAL A 164 3.42 8.12 16.33
C VAL A 164 2.59 8.99 17.29
N GLU A 165 2.00 10.06 16.76
CA GLU A 165 1.02 10.92 17.43
C GLU A 165 -0.42 10.52 17.06
N ARG A 166 -0.67 10.25 15.78
CA ARG A 166 -2.00 9.95 15.24
C ARG A 166 -1.91 8.99 14.06
N GLY A 167 -2.88 8.11 13.93
CA GLY A 167 -2.86 7.03 12.94
C GLY A 167 -2.14 5.81 13.50
N ASP A 168 -1.91 4.82 12.65
CA ASP A 168 -1.39 3.52 13.07
C ASP A 168 -0.69 2.81 11.92
N PHE A 169 0.18 1.85 12.26
CA PHE A 169 0.71 0.88 11.33
C PHE A 169 0.30 -0.52 11.75
N THR A 170 0.27 -1.42 10.78
CA THR A 170 0.01 -2.84 11.02
C THR A 170 1.13 -3.63 10.40
N VAL A 171 1.78 -4.46 11.22
CA VAL A 171 2.77 -5.44 10.78
C VAL A 171 2.16 -6.83 10.88
N VAL A 172 2.12 -7.51 9.73
CA VAL A 172 1.84 -8.94 9.65
C VAL A 172 3.18 -9.66 9.52
N PRO A 173 3.58 -10.48 10.52
CA PRO A 173 4.84 -11.20 10.49
C PRO A 173 4.85 -12.20 9.33
N TRP A 174 6.05 -12.42 8.80
CA TRP A 174 6.32 -13.57 7.97
C TRP A 174 6.41 -14.79 8.88
N GLU A 175 5.53 -15.76 8.64
CA GLU A 175 5.62 -17.08 9.27
C GLU A 175 6.42 -18.00 8.35
N VAL A 176 7.56 -18.48 8.83
CA VAL A 176 8.31 -19.52 8.12
C VAL A 176 7.50 -20.81 8.19
N PRO A 177 7.12 -21.45 7.07
CA PRO A 177 6.42 -22.72 7.12
C PRO A 177 7.21 -23.76 7.92
N GLY A 178 6.62 -24.31 8.99
CA GLY A 178 7.18 -25.42 9.76
C GLY A 178 7.82 -25.08 11.11
N ASN A 179 7.63 -23.87 11.63
CA ASN A 179 7.93 -23.50 13.03
C ASN A 179 6.65 -23.28 13.83
#